data_AF-A0A9E8HNR2-F1
#
_entry.id   AF-A0A9E8HNR2-F1
#
_cell.length_a   1.000
_cell.length_b   1.000
_cell.length_c   1.000
_cell.angle_alpha   90.00
_cell.angle_beta   90.00
_cell.angle_gamma   90.00
#
_symmetry.space_group_name_H-M   'P 1'
#
loop_
_entity.id
_entity.type
_entity.pdbx_description
1 polymer ?
#
loop_
_entity_poly.entity_id
_entity_poly.type
_entity_poly.pdbx_seq_one_letter_code
_entity_poly.pdbx_strand_id
1 'polypeptide(L)'
;MTLKMLFDISPYDWESIGTAIFCGSIIGLERQLRGKPVGIRTSALITLGTYLFLSTAFMLEGDIIDPSRVVGQVITGIGFLGAGVMLSKEGVVVGVTSAASIWVLAAIGVIISTGTLVSAIKLSVLVVVILYGVDLLEEHTKAFSRGVHAKVRSFSAGRKQKEIFDKRN
;
A
#
# COMPACT_ATOMS: atom_id res chain seq x y z
N MET A 1 -31.42 -24.13 1.24
CA MET A 1 -30.19 -23.46 0.77
C MET A 1 -29.10 -24.50 0.63
N THR A 2 -28.62 -24.74 -0.58
CA THR A 2 -27.58 -25.74 -0.86
C THR A 2 -26.22 -25.20 -0.42
N LEU A 3 -25.31 -26.04 0.11
CA LEU A 3 -23.97 -25.63 0.55
C LEU A 3 -23.21 -24.81 -0.51
N LYS A 4 -23.45 -25.08 -1.79
CA LYS A 4 -22.90 -24.33 -2.92
C LYS A 4 -23.30 -22.85 -2.94
N MET A 5 -24.52 -22.49 -2.53
CA MET A 5 -24.97 -21.09 -2.47
C MET A 5 -24.29 -20.30 -1.35
N LEU A 6 -23.73 -20.98 -0.34
CA LEU A 6 -23.02 -20.31 0.76
C LEU A 6 -21.59 -19.92 0.37
N PHE A 7 -20.97 -20.67 -0.55
CA PHE A 7 -19.60 -20.43 -1.01
C PHE A 7 -19.53 -19.79 -2.39
N ASP A 8 -20.66 -19.69 -3.08
CA ASP A 8 -20.77 -18.95 -4.33
C ASP A 8 -20.71 -17.46 -4.02
N ILE A 9 -19.64 -16.84 -4.51
CA ILE A 9 -19.40 -15.40 -4.41
C ILE A 9 -19.46 -14.76 -5.79
N SER A 10 -20.06 -15.43 -6.78
CA SER A 10 -20.31 -14.87 -8.10
C SER A 10 -20.90 -13.46 -7.96
N PRO A 11 -20.33 -12.47 -8.65
CA PRO A 11 -19.40 -12.56 -9.78
C PRO A 11 -17.91 -12.72 -9.45
N TYR A 12 -17.55 -12.66 -8.18
CA TYR A 12 -16.18 -12.70 -7.72
C TYR A 12 -15.68 -14.14 -7.65
N ASP A 13 -14.37 -14.28 -7.57
CA ASP A 13 -13.70 -15.57 -7.58
C ASP A 13 -12.68 -15.65 -6.43
N TRP A 14 -12.68 -16.79 -5.74
CA TRP A 14 -11.84 -17.01 -4.57
C TRP A 14 -10.34 -16.96 -4.90
N GLU A 15 -9.98 -17.29 -6.14
CA GLU A 15 -8.60 -17.22 -6.63
C GLU A 15 -8.09 -15.78 -6.71
N SER A 16 -8.88 -14.84 -7.25
CA SER A 16 -8.54 -13.42 -7.27
C SER A 16 -8.49 -12.83 -5.86
N ILE A 17 -9.44 -13.19 -4.98
CA ILE A 17 -9.43 -12.74 -3.57
C ILE A 17 -8.17 -13.23 -2.86
N GLY A 18 -7.85 -14.53 -3.01
CA GLY A 18 -6.64 -15.13 -2.46
C GLY A 18 -5.38 -14.44 -2.98
N THR A 19 -5.33 -14.16 -4.28
CA THR A 19 -4.22 -13.45 -4.92
C THR A 19 -4.10 -12.02 -4.42
N ALA A 20 -5.21 -11.29 -4.25
CA ALA A 20 -5.22 -9.92 -3.74
C ALA A 20 -4.70 -9.84 -2.31
N ILE A 21 -5.16 -10.74 -1.45
CA ILE A 21 -4.70 -10.84 -0.07
C ILE A 21 -3.22 -11.22 -0.05
N PHE A 22 -2.79 -12.20 -0.84
CA PHE A 22 -1.40 -12.64 -0.91
C PHE A 22 -0.46 -11.52 -1.36
N CYS A 23 -0.72 -10.93 -2.53
CA CYS A 23 0.07 -9.84 -3.08
C CYS A 23 0.19 -8.64 -2.13
N GLY A 24 -0.94 -8.21 -1.54
CA GLY A 24 -0.96 -7.13 -0.57
C GLY A 24 -0.19 -7.50 0.71
N SER A 25 -0.33 -8.74 1.18
CA SER A 25 0.34 -9.21 2.39
C SER A 25 1.85 -9.29 2.25
N ILE A 26 2.40 -9.71 1.10
CA ILE A 26 3.86 -9.80 0.91
C ILE A 26 4.49 -8.39 0.99
N ILE A 27 3.90 -7.41 0.29
CA ILE A 27 4.36 -6.02 0.36
C ILE A 27 4.19 -5.47 1.77
N GLY A 28 3.03 -5.69 2.39
CA GLY A 28 2.75 -5.23 3.75
C GLY A 28 3.63 -5.88 4.81
N LEU A 29 4.09 -7.12 4.60
CA LEU A 29 5.00 -7.84 5.50
C LEU A 29 6.36 -7.18 5.52
N GLU A 30 6.94 -6.94 4.34
CA GLU A 30 8.21 -6.21 4.22
C GLU A 30 8.11 -4.84 4.90
N ARG A 31 6.97 -4.16 4.73
CA ARG A 31 6.76 -2.84 5.33
C ARG A 31 6.60 -2.88 6.84
N GLN A 32 5.87 -3.87 7.35
CA GLN A 32 5.66 -4.07 8.79
C GLN A 32 6.95 -4.49 9.50
N LEU A 33 7.75 -5.38 8.91
CA LEU A 33 9.04 -5.80 9.46
C LEU A 33 10.03 -4.63 9.61
N ARG A 34 9.92 -3.63 8.74
CA ARG A 34 10.76 -2.42 8.75
C ARG A 34 10.13 -1.25 9.52
N GLY A 35 9.05 -1.48 10.27
CA GLY A 35 8.41 -0.48 11.12
C GLY A 35 7.80 0.71 10.37
N LYS A 36 7.42 0.52 9.09
CA LYS A 36 6.74 1.56 8.30
C LYS A 36 5.24 1.58 8.61
N PRO A 37 4.55 2.72 8.43
CA PRO A 37 3.15 2.92 8.87
C PRO A 37 2.09 2.07 8.14
N VAL A 38 2.43 1.49 6.98
CA VAL A 38 1.53 0.64 6.19
C VAL A 38 1.97 -0.81 6.34
N GLY A 39 1.20 -1.62 7.09
CA GLY A 39 1.52 -3.01 7.36
C GLY A 39 0.62 -4.01 6.62
N ILE A 40 0.75 -5.30 6.95
CA ILE A 40 0.07 -6.42 6.25
C ILE A 40 -1.44 -6.19 6.13
N ARG A 41 -2.12 -5.84 7.23
CA ARG A 41 -3.56 -5.62 7.27
C ARG A 41 -4.00 -4.51 6.31
N THR A 42 -3.33 -3.37 6.36
CA THR A 42 -3.64 -2.23 5.49
C THR A 42 -3.38 -2.56 4.03
N SER A 43 -2.25 -3.20 3.74
CA SER A 43 -1.88 -3.53 2.36
C SER A 43 -2.82 -4.54 1.72
N ALA A 44 -3.23 -5.58 2.45
CA ALA A 44 -4.19 -6.57 1.97
C ALA A 44 -5.59 -5.96 1.72
N LEU A 45 -6.03 -5.02 2.57
CA LEU A 45 -7.32 -4.36 2.38
C LEU A 45 -7.32 -3.39 1.18
N ILE A 46 -6.20 -2.72 0.90
CA ILE A 46 -6.07 -1.86 -0.28
C ILE A 46 -6.18 -2.70 -1.56
N THR A 47 -5.38 -3.77 -1.69
CA THR A 47 -5.41 -4.62 -2.89
C THR A 47 -6.78 -5.28 -3.09
N LEU A 48 -7.35 -5.84 -2.02
CA LEU A 48 -8.67 -6.47 -2.06
C LEU A 48 -9.78 -5.47 -2.41
N GLY A 49 -9.81 -4.31 -1.74
CA GLY A 49 -10.81 -3.28 -1.99
C GLY A 49 -10.76 -2.77 -3.43
N THR A 50 -9.57 -2.55 -3.97
CA THR A 50 -9.42 -2.16 -5.38
C THR A 50 -9.90 -3.25 -6.34
N TYR A 51 -9.57 -4.51 -6.10
CA TYR A 51 -10.12 -5.63 -6.89
C TYR A 51 -11.65 -5.61 -6.88
N LEU A 52 -12.28 -5.53 -5.70
CA LEU A 52 -13.74 -5.55 -5.57
C LEU A 52 -14.41 -4.40 -6.34
N PHE A 53 -13.89 -3.17 -6.22
CA PHE A 53 -14.44 -2.02 -6.93
C PHE A 53 -14.35 -2.18 -8.45
N LEU A 54 -13.22 -2.66 -8.97
CA LEU A 54 -13.03 -2.78 -10.42
C LEU A 54 -13.73 -4.00 -11.02
N SER A 55 -13.74 -5.13 -10.31
CA SER A 55 -14.56 -6.28 -10.73
C SER A 55 -16.04 -5.91 -10.78
N THR A 56 -16.53 -5.12 -9.82
CA THR A 56 -17.90 -4.57 -9.89
C THR A 56 -18.09 -3.66 -11.10
N ALA A 57 -17.10 -2.80 -11.40
CA ALA A 57 -17.18 -1.87 -12.51
C ALA A 57 -17.24 -2.57 -13.88
N PHE A 58 -16.42 -3.61 -14.09
CA PHE A 58 -16.42 -4.39 -15.33
C PHE A 58 -17.72 -5.18 -15.53
N MET A 59 -18.41 -5.55 -14.46
CA MET A 59 -19.73 -6.17 -14.59
C MET A 59 -20.81 -5.21 -15.05
N LEU A 60 -20.70 -3.94 -14.67
CA LEU A 60 -21.68 -2.90 -15.00
C LEU A 60 -21.33 -2.21 -16.34
N GLU A 61 -20.31 -2.72 -17.03
CA GLU A 61 -19.88 -2.25 -18.34
C GLU A 61 -20.97 -2.51 -19.38
N GLY A 62 -21.30 -1.49 -20.17
CA GLY A 62 -22.33 -1.55 -21.21
C GLY A 62 -23.70 -1.01 -20.82
N ASP A 63 -24.05 -0.96 -19.53
CA ASP A 63 -25.37 -0.46 -19.08
C ASP A 63 -25.34 1.01 -18.66
N ILE A 64 -24.37 1.47 -17.85
CA ILE A 64 -24.36 2.85 -17.27
C ILE A 64 -22.93 3.38 -16.95
N ILE A 65 -21.92 2.51 -16.81
CA ILE A 65 -20.63 2.87 -16.18
C ILE A 65 -19.44 2.56 -17.11
N ASP A 66 -18.55 3.54 -17.28
CA ASP A 66 -17.22 3.36 -17.90
C ASP A 66 -16.21 2.89 -16.83
N PRO A 67 -15.65 1.67 -16.94
CA PRO A 67 -14.65 1.17 -16.00
C PRO A 67 -13.43 2.09 -15.86
N SER A 68 -13.04 2.79 -16.92
CA SER A 68 -11.92 3.75 -16.90
C SER A 68 -12.17 4.89 -15.93
N ARG A 69 -13.43 5.33 -15.80
CA ARG A 69 -13.85 6.34 -14.83
C ARG A 69 -13.73 5.83 -13.41
N VAL A 70 -14.09 4.57 -13.16
CA VAL A 70 -13.96 3.95 -11.83
C VAL A 70 -12.49 3.79 -11.45
N VAL A 71 -11.63 3.34 -12.39
CA VAL A 71 -10.18 3.33 -12.18
C VAL A 71 -9.68 4.72 -11.76
N GLY A 72 -10.09 5.78 -12.48
CA GLY A 72 -9.71 7.16 -12.15
C GLY A 72 -10.17 7.62 -10.76
N GLN A 73 -11.38 7.24 -10.35
CA GLN A 73 -11.91 7.54 -9.02
C GLN A 73 -11.18 6.79 -7.92
N VAL A 74 -10.84 5.51 -8.15
CA VAL A 74 -10.03 4.72 -7.22
C VAL A 74 -8.64 5.34 -7.06
N ILE A 75 -7.96 5.67 -8.16
CA ILE A 75 -6.63 6.33 -8.12
C ILE A 75 -6.70 7.63 -7.32
N THR A 76 -7.75 8.42 -7.53
CA THR A 76 -7.98 9.68 -6.80
C THR A 76 -8.19 9.43 -5.30
N GLY A 77 -9.05 8.47 -4.93
CA GLY A 77 -9.30 8.10 -3.53
C GLY A 77 -8.06 7.55 -2.81
N ILE A 78 -7.26 6.74 -3.49
CA ILE A 78 -5.99 6.22 -2.99
C ILE A 78 -4.97 7.35 -2.76
N GLY A 79 -5.00 8.40 -3.59
CA GLY A 79 -4.22 9.62 -3.38
C GLY A 79 -4.49 10.27 -2.01
N PHE A 80 -5.73 10.25 -1.53
CA PHE A 80 -6.08 10.75 -0.19
C PHE A 80 -5.49 9.88 0.94
N LEU A 81 -5.54 8.54 0.79
CA LEU A 81 -4.90 7.63 1.76
C LEU A 81 -3.38 7.81 1.78
N GLY A 82 -2.77 7.99 0.61
CA GLY A 82 -1.33 8.30 0.46
C GLY A 82 -0.95 9.62 1.12
N ALA A 83 -1.74 10.68 0.90
CA ALA A 83 -1.53 11.96 1.57
C ALA A 83 -1.69 11.84 3.09
N GLY A 84 -2.66 11.04 3.57
CA GLY A 84 -2.91 10.82 4.99
C GLY A 84 -1.77 10.11 5.73
N VAL A 85 -0.95 9.31 5.03
CA VAL A 85 0.25 8.67 5.63
C VAL A 85 1.49 9.57 5.56
N MET A 86 1.47 10.61 4.71
CA MET A 86 2.55 11.59 4.63
C MET A 86 2.44 12.59 5.77
N LEU A 87 3.52 12.79 6.50
CA LEU A 87 3.60 13.77 7.58
C LEU A 87 4.66 14.80 7.22
N SER A 88 4.31 16.08 7.32
CA SER A 88 5.25 17.19 7.15
C SER A 88 5.42 17.93 8.47
N LYS A 89 6.66 18.09 8.92
CA LYS A 89 6.98 18.93 10.09
C LYS A 89 8.32 19.62 9.89
N GLU A 90 8.35 20.94 10.12
CA GLU A 90 9.58 21.76 10.09
C GLU A 90 10.40 21.61 8.78
N GLY A 91 9.69 21.53 7.65
CA GLY A 91 10.29 21.39 6.31
C GLY A 91 10.79 19.99 5.97
N VAL A 92 10.44 18.97 6.76
CA VAL A 92 10.77 17.56 6.49
C VAL A 92 9.50 16.77 6.25
N VAL A 93 9.42 16.09 5.11
CA VAL A 93 8.32 15.19 4.75
C VAL A 93 8.76 13.75 4.98
N VAL A 94 7.96 13.00 5.73
CA VAL A 94 8.14 11.56 5.97
C VAL A 94 6.93 10.79 5.45
N GLY A 95 7.12 9.49 5.19
CA GLY A 95 6.04 8.63 4.70
C GLY A 95 5.86 8.61 3.17
N VAL A 96 6.74 9.27 2.41
CA VAL A 96 6.68 9.31 0.93
C VAL A 96 6.68 7.91 0.32
N THR A 97 7.60 7.03 0.73
CA THR A 97 7.65 5.64 0.25
C THR A 97 6.42 4.84 0.65
N SER A 98 5.84 5.13 1.82
CA SER A 98 4.59 4.49 2.26
C SER A 98 3.41 4.94 1.41
N ALA A 99 3.33 6.23 1.05
CA ALA A 99 2.33 6.74 0.12
C ALA A 99 2.48 6.10 -1.27
N ALA A 100 3.72 6.00 -1.79
CA ALA A 100 4.00 5.30 -3.04
C ALA A 100 3.62 3.81 -2.97
N SER A 101 3.85 3.15 -1.84
CA SER A 101 3.47 1.75 -1.63
C SER A 101 1.94 1.57 -1.70
N ILE A 102 1.17 2.46 -1.06
CA ILE A 102 -0.30 2.46 -1.12
C ILE A 102 -0.78 2.61 -2.58
N TRP A 103 -0.14 3.50 -3.35
CA TRP A 103 -0.48 3.70 -4.75
C TRP A 103 -0.25 2.45 -5.60
N VAL A 104 0.89 1.78 -5.42
CA VAL A 104 1.19 0.55 -6.16
C VAL A 104 0.31 -0.63 -5.72
N LEU A 105 -0.03 -0.72 -4.43
CA LEU A 105 -0.98 -1.72 -3.93
C LEU A 105 -2.35 -1.62 -4.62
N ALA A 106 -2.85 -0.39 -4.84
CA ALA A 106 -4.07 -0.19 -5.61
C ALA A 106 -3.91 -0.65 -7.06
N ALA A 107 -2.79 -0.29 -7.72
CA ALA A 107 -2.52 -0.74 -9.09
C ALA A 107 -2.50 -2.28 -9.21
N ILE A 108 -1.95 -2.99 -8.23
CA ILE A 108 -1.99 -4.46 -8.17
C ILE A 108 -3.43 -4.98 -8.09
N GLY A 109 -4.29 -4.36 -7.27
CA GLY A 109 -5.71 -4.71 -7.21
C GLY A 109 -6.43 -4.53 -8.56
N VAL A 110 -6.08 -3.48 -9.31
CA VAL A 110 -6.61 -3.27 -10.68
C VAL A 110 -6.17 -4.41 -11.61
N ILE A 111 -4.91 -4.81 -11.57
CA ILE A 111 -4.37 -5.91 -12.40
C ILE A 111 -5.06 -7.24 -12.06
N ILE A 112 -5.38 -7.47 -10.79
CA ILE A 112 -6.11 -8.68 -10.37
C ILE A 112 -7.53 -8.67 -10.94
N SER A 113 -8.20 -7.52 -10.95
CA SER A 113 -9.57 -7.41 -11.51
C SER A 113 -9.67 -7.69 -13.01
N THR A 114 -8.55 -7.64 -13.75
CA THR A 114 -8.52 -8.04 -15.18
C THR A 114 -8.28 -9.54 -15.39
N GLY A 115 -8.20 -10.33 -14.32
CA GLY A 115 -7.97 -11.79 -14.38
C GLY A 115 -6.50 -12.20 -14.56
N THR A 116 -5.56 -11.24 -14.59
CA THR A 116 -4.13 -11.52 -14.84
C THR A 116 -3.34 -11.82 -13.56
N LEU A 117 -3.73 -12.87 -12.84
CA LEU A 117 -3.21 -13.20 -11.50
C LEU A 117 -1.69 -13.38 -11.44
N VAL A 118 -1.11 -14.07 -12.42
CA VAL A 118 0.34 -14.30 -12.50
C VAL A 118 1.12 -13.00 -12.64
N SER A 119 0.59 -12.03 -13.40
CA SER A 119 1.19 -10.71 -13.57
C SER A 119 1.16 -9.92 -12.26
N ALA A 120 0.05 -9.99 -11.53
CA ALA A 120 -0.08 -9.35 -10.21
C ALA A 120 0.96 -9.88 -9.21
N ILE A 121 1.19 -11.19 -9.17
CA ILE A 121 2.20 -11.81 -8.30
C ILE A 121 3.60 -11.35 -8.68
N LYS A 122 3.96 -11.42 -9.97
CA LYS A 122 5.29 -10.98 -10.46
C LYS A 122 5.58 -9.52 -10.13
N LEU A 123 4.60 -8.64 -10.33
CA LEU A 123 4.73 -7.22 -10.00
C LEU A 123 4.82 -6.99 -8.50
N SER A 124 4.08 -7.74 -7.68
CA SER A 124 4.19 -7.65 -6.22
C SER A 124 5.58 -8.05 -5.72
N VAL A 125 6.16 -9.10 -6.29
CA VAL A 125 7.55 -9.51 -6.01
C VAL A 125 8.53 -8.41 -6.43
N LEU A 126 8.35 -7.84 -7.62
CA LEU A 126 9.19 -6.73 -8.10
C LEU A 126 9.14 -5.52 -7.14
N VAL A 127 7.96 -5.18 -6.62
CA VAL A 127 7.80 -4.10 -5.64
C VAL A 127 8.59 -4.40 -4.36
N VAL A 128 8.50 -5.62 -3.85
CA VAL A 128 9.28 -6.05 -2.68
C VAL A 128 10.78 -5.97 -2.95
N VAL A 129 11.23 -6.36 -4.15
CA VAL A 129 12.64 -6.24 -4.56
C VAL A 129 13.09 -4.78 -4.61
N ILE A 130 12.28 -3.87 -5.13
CA ILE A 130 12.59 -2.43 -5.16
C ILE A 130 12.70 -1.89 -3.73
N LEU A 131 11.70 -2.18 -2.90
CA LEU A 131 11.65 -1.73 -1.51
C LEU A 131 12.82 -2.27 -0.68
N TYR A 132 13.16 -3.55 -0.86
CA TYR A 132 14.26 -4.19 -0.17
C TYR A 132 15.63 -3.75 -0.70
N GLY A 133 15.77 -3.61 -2.02
CA GLY A 133 17.02 -3.25 -2.69
C GLY A 133 17.47 -1.82 -2.40
N VAL A 134 16.55 -0.86 -2.37
CA VAL A 134 16.86 0.52 -1.99
C VAL A 134 17.36 0.59 -0.54
N ASP A 135 16.70 -0.14 0.37
CA ASP A 135 17.11 -0.16 1.78
C ASP A 135 18.50 -0.79 1.96
N LEU A 136 18.83 -1.87 1.23
CA LEU A 136 20.19 -2.46 1.25
C LEU A 136 21.27 -1.49 0.75
N LEU A 137 20.97 -0.73 -0.31
CA LEU A 137 21.90 0.25 -0.87
C LEU A 137 22.14 1.43 0.08
N GLU A 138 21.13 1.85 0.83
CA GLU A 138 21.26 2.87 1.88
C GLU A 138 22.16 2.41 3.03
N GLU A 139 22.11 1.14 3.43
CA GLU A 139 22.97 0.59 4.48
C GLU A 139 24.45 0.53 4.05
N HIS A 140 24.71 0.20 2.78
CA HIS A 140 26.08 0.10 2.27
C HIS A 140 26.70 1.48 1.96
N THR A 141 25.87 2.47 1.65
CA THR A 141 26.32 3.78 1.16
C THR A 141 25.80 4.92 2.04
N LYS A 142 26.52 5.22 3.14
CA LYS A 142 26.24 6.38 4.02
C LYS A 142 26.22 7.74 3.28
N ALA A 143 26.67 7.78 2.02
CA ALA A 143 26.63 8.96 1.16
C ALA A 143 25.20 9.38 0.76
N PHE A 144 24.23 8.44 0.71
CA PHE A 144 22.85 8.73 0.29
C PHE A 144 21.92 9.15 1.46
N SER A 145 22.25 8.77 2.70
CA SER A 145 21.43 9.00 3.91
C SER A 145 21.45 10.44 4.45
N ARG A 146 22.27 11.34 3.87
CA ARG A 146 22.54 12.66 4.46
C ARG A 146 21.43 13.70 4.30
N GLY A 147 20.47 13.54 3.39
CA GLY A 147 19.52 14.60 3.05
C GLY A 147 18.33 14.76 4.02
N VAL A 148 17.57 13.68 4.27
CA VAL A 148 16.24 13.77 4.91
C VAL A 148 16.16 12.97 6.22
N HIS A 149 16.70 11.76 6.27
CA HIS A 149 16.57 10.88 7.46
C HIS A 149 17.44 11.33 8.66
N ALA A 150 18.60 11.96 8.42
CA ALA A 150 19.41 12.53 9.49
C ALA A 150 18.66 13.63 10.29
N LYS A 151 17.87 14.45 9.60
CA LYS A 151 17.09 15.56 10.21
C LYS A 151 15.90 15.05 11.03
N VAL A 152 15.26 13.94 10.61
CA VAL A 152 14.19 13.28 11.38
C VAL A 152 14.72 12.65 12.68
N ARG A 153 15.91 12.03 12.64
CA ARG A 153 16.50 11.33 13.80
C ARG A 153 16.91 12.29 14.92
N SER A 154 17.47 13.45 14.59
CA SER A 154 17.80 14.48 15.59
C SER A 154 16.55 15.12 16.20
N PHE A 155 15.48 15.28 15.43
CA PHE A 155 14.21 15.83 15.90
C PHE A 155 13.50 14.92 16.93
N SER A 156 13.41 13.61 16.63
CA SER A 156 12.77 12.65 17.54
C SER A 156 13.52 12.51 18.87
N ALA A 157 14.85 12.61 18.83
CA ALA A 157 15.68 12.65 20.04
C ALA A 157 15.45 13.93 20.88
N GLY A 158 15.36 15.09 20.22
CA GLY A 158 15.07 16.38 20.89
C GLY A 158 13.69 16.43 21.56
N ARG A 159 12.67 15.84 20.94
CA ARG A 159 11.30 15.77 21.51
C ARG A 159 11.24 14.92 22.77
N LYS A 160 11.91 13.75 22.74
CA LYS A 160 12.00 12.84 23.89
C LYS A 160 12.72 13.51 25.07
N GLN A 161 13.75 14.30 24.79
CA GLN A 161 14.46 15.06 25.82
C GLN A 161 13.64 16.21 26.40
N LYS A 162 12.85 16.91 25.57
CA LYS A 162 11.96 17.99 26.02
C LYS A 162 10.81 17.48 26.90
N GLU A 163 10.18 16.36 26.54
CA GLU A 163 9.15 15.71 27.37
C GLU A 163 9.69 15.17 28.70
N ILE A 164 10.92 14.66 28.71
CA ILE A 164 11.59 14.23 29.96
C ILE A 164 11.87 15.43 30.88
N PHE A 165 12.19 16.59 30.30
CA PHE A 165 12.48 17.81 31.05
C PHE A 165 11.19 18.43 31.63
N ASP A 166 10.10 18.43 30.85
CA ASP A 166 8.80 18.98 31.26
C ASP A 166 8.12 18.14 32.37
N LYS A 167 8.36 16.82 32.41
CA LYS A 167 7.89 15.94 33.49
C LYS A 167 8.69 16.05 34.80
N ARG A 168 9.80 16.79 34.81
CA ARG A 168 10.66 16.98 36.00
C ARG A 168 10.47 18.34 36.69
N ASN A 169 9.70 19.24 36.07
CA ASN A 169 9.27 20.50 36.64
C ASN A 169 7.79 20.41 37.07
#